data_AF-A0A0Q7US27-F1
#
_entry.id   AF-A0A0Q7US27-F1
#
_cell.length_a   1.000
_cell.length_b   1.000
_cell.length_c   1.000
_cell.angle_alpha   90.00
_cell.angle_beta   90.00
_cell.angle_gamma   90.00
#
_symmetry.space_group_name_H-M   'P 1'
#
loop_
_entity.id
_entity.type
_entity.pdbx_description
1 polymer ?
#
loop_
_entity_poly.entity_id
_entity_poly.type
_entity_poly.pdbx_seq_one_letter_code
_entity_poly.pdbx_strand_id
1 'polypeptide(L)'
;MPKPYPREFREDVVRVARGRDAGVPLRKIAADFGISETCLQNWMRQDDVEAGVKPGVTKSEADELRELRKRNRLLEQENEVLRKAAAYLSQANLKLGGSPK
;
A
#
# COMPACT_ATOMS: atom_id res chain seq x y z
N MET A 1 18.14 -8.98 2.74
CA MET A 1 17.82 -7.58 3.10
C MET A 1 18.20 -7.35 4.55
N PRO A 2 18.84 -6.24 4.90
CA PRO A 2 19.10 -5.91 6.31
C PRO A 2 17.78 -5.79 7.09
N LYS A 3 17.82 -6.15 8.37
CA LYS A 3 16.62 -6.11 9.23
C LYS A 3 16.15 -4.65 9.38
N PRO A 4 14.85 -4.36 9.18
CA PRO A 4 14.33 -3.01 9.41
C PRO A 4 14.56 -2.55 10.84
N TYR A 5 14.81 -1.26 11.03
CA TYR A 5 14.82 -0.66 12.36
C TYR A 5 13.45 -0.83 13.05
N PRO A 6 13.42 -1.12 14.36
CA PRO A 6 12.18 -1.17 15.13
C PRO A 6 11.36 0.11 14.98
N ARG A 7 10.04 -0.01 15.00
CA ARG A 7 9.12 1.14 14.87
C ARG A 7 9.36 2.16 15.98
N GLU A 8 9.46 1.70 17.22
CA GLU A 8 9.69 2.55 18.40
C GLU A 8 10.98 3.36 18.27
N PHE A 9 12.07 2.71 17.85
CA PHE A 9 13.34 3.39 17.58
C PHE A 9 13.18 4.50 16.53
N ARG A 10 12.50 4.21 15.42
CA ARG A 10 12.25 5.21 14.37
C ARG A 10 11.45 6.40 14.89
N GLU A 11 10.41 6.15 15.68
CA GLU A 11 9.53 7.18 16.24
C GLU A 11 10.26 8.05 17.25
N ASP A 12 11.07 7.44 18.11
CA ASP A 12 11.89 8.17 19.08
C ASP A 12 12.91 9.07 18.40
N VAL A 13 13.62 8.56 17.38
CA VAL A 13 14.59 9.35 16.63
C VAL A 13 13.91 10.49 15.86
N VAL A 14 12.75 10.26 15.25
CA VAL A 14 11.97 11.31 14.58
C VAL A 14 11.51 12.36 15.59
N ARG A 15 11.05 11.96 16.79
CA ARG A 15 10.66 12.87 17.86
C ARG A 15 11.82 13.75 18.31
N VAL A 16 12.99 13.18 18.53
CA VAL A 16 14.22 13.93 18.86
C VAL A 16 14.61 14.87 17.72
N ALA A 17 14.54 14.41 16.47
CA ALA A 17 14.86 15.22 15.31
C ALA A 17 13.89 16.41 15.14
N ARG A 18 12.60 16.25 15.40
CA ARG A 18 11.62 17.35 15.36
C ARG A 18 11.78 18.32 16.52
N GLY A 19 12.17 17.84 17.71
CA GLY A 19 12.39 18.64 18.92
C GLY A 19 13.77 19.28 19.04
N ARG A 20 14.61 19.19 18.00
CA ARG A 20 15.98 19.73 18.02
C ARG A 20 16.00 21.26 18.04
N ASP A 21 17.02 21.83 18.66
CA ASP A 21 17.29 23.27 18.58
C ASP A 21 17.59 23.70 17.13
N ALA A 22 17.25 24.95 16.78
CA ALA A 22 17.41 25.48 15.42
C ALA A 22 18.85 25.41 14.87
N GLY A 23 19.86 25.40 15.76
CA GLY A 23 21.27 25.27 15.39
C GLY A 23 21.78 23.83 15.24
N VAL A 24 20.97 22.82 15.57
CA VAL A 24 21.39 21.41 15.51
C VAL A 24 21.07 20.83 14.13
N PRO A 25 22.09 20.45 13.33
CA PRO A 25 21.86 19.85 12.03
C PRO A 25 21.35 18.40 12.16
N LEU A 26 20.49 17.99 11.24
CA LEU A 26 19.97 16.60 11.19
C LEU A 26 21.10 15.58 11.07
N ARG A 27 22.20 15.92 10.38
CA ARG A 27 23.40 15.08 10.29
C ARG A 27 23.97 14.69 11.65
N LYS A 28 23.95 15.62 12.63
CA LYS A 28 24.47 15.35 13.97
C LYS A 28 23.57 14.34 14.68
N ILE A 29 22.25 14.56 14.66
CA ILE A 29 21.28 13.64 15.26
C ILE A 29 21.39 12.26 14.63
N ALA A 30 21.45 12.18 13.30
CA ALA A 30 21.62 10.91 12.59
C ALA A 30 22.90 10.18 13.03
N ALA A 31 24.02 10.90 13.17
CA ALA A 31 25.27 10.35 13.65
C ALA A 31 25.19 9.85 15.10
N ASP A 32 24.53 10.60 15.99
CA ASP A 32 24.35 10.23 17.40
C ASP A 32 23.55 8.91 17.55
N PHE A 33 22.65 8.63 16.62
CA PHE A 33 21.88 7.38 16.55
C PHE A 33 22.46 6.30 15.61
N GLY A 34 23.62 6.56 15.00
CA GLY A 34 24.30 5.60 14.10
C GLY A 34 23.57 5.33 12.78
N ILE A 35 22.74 6.27 12.30
CA ILE A 35 22.01 6.16 11.04
C ILE A 35 22.50 7.19 10.02
N SER A 36 22.18 7.00 8.74
CA SER A 36 22.46 8.02 7.73
C SER A 36 21.47 9.18 7.82
N GLU A 37 21.92 10.40 7.49
CA GLU A 37 21.06 11.58 7.45
C GLU A 37 19.88 11.40 6.49
N THR A 38 20.12 10.80 5.32
CA THR A 38 19.06 10.48 4.35
C THR A 38 18.03 9.52 4.92
N CYS A 39 18.44 8.56 5.77
CA CYS A 39 17.51 7.66 6.45
C CYS A 39 16.57 8.43 7.38
N LEU A 40 17.11 9.34 8.19
CA LEU A 40 16.34 10.20 9.07
C LEU A 40 15.38 11.11 8.30
N GLN A 41 15.85 11.76 7.24
CA GLN A 41 15.02 12.61 6.38
C GLN A 41 13.85 11.83 5.76
N ASN A 42 14.09 10.59 5.33
CA ASN A 42 13.04 9.72 4.80
C ASN A 42 12.00 9.36 5.86
N TRP A 43 12.41 9.11 7.10
CA TRP A 43 11.45 8.84 8.19
C TRP A 43 10.62 10.06 8.51
N MET A 44 11.23 11.25 8.60
CA MET A 44 10.49 12.50 8.80
C MET A 44 9.51 12.78 7.67
N ARG A 45 9.92 12.53 6.41
CA ARG A 45 9.03 12.68 5.24
C ARG A 45 7.86 11.72 5.29
N GLN A 46 8.09 10.45 5.64
CA GLN A 46 7.01 9.48 5.77
C GLN A 46 6.05 9.89 6.90
N ASP A 47 6.58 10.34 8.03
CA ASP A 47 5.80 10.79 9.17
C ASP A 47 4.95 12.03 8.82
N ASP A 48 5.49 12.96 8.02
CA ASP A 48 4.71 14.09 7.47
C ASP A 48 3.57 13.63 6.55
N VAL A 49 3.76 12.53 5.79
CA VAL A 49 2.72 11.94 4.95
C VAL A 49 1.64 11.27 5.81
N GLU A 50 2.05 10.47 6.79
CA GLU A 50 1.10 9.82 7.72
C GLU A 50 0.31 10.83 8.55
N ALA A 51 0.92 11.98 8.89
CA ALA A 51 0.26 13.08 9.60
C ALA A 51 -0.58 14.00 8.68
N GLY A 52 -0.60 13.77 7.36
CA GLY A 52 -1.31 14.61 6.40
C GLY A 52 -0.70 16.00 6.16
N VAL A 53 0.51 16.24 6.66
CA VAL A 53 1.25 17.51 6.46
C VAL A 53 1.79 17.61 5.03
N LYS A 54 2.15 16.48 4.42
CA LYS A 54 2.63 16.41 3.03
C LYS A 54 1.77 15.44 2.21
N PRO A 55 1.55 15.72 0.92
CA PRO A 55 0.87 14.78 0.05
C PRO A 55 1.69 13.50 -0.12
N GLY A 56 1.00 12.36 -0.08
CA GLY A 56 1.57 11.04 -0.26
C GLY A 56 0.54 9.96 0.05
N VAL A 57 0.91 8.70 -0.19
CA VAL A 57 0.06 7.55 0.17
C VAL A 57 0.48 7.09 1.56
N THR A 58 -0.44 7.17 2.49
CA THR A 58 -0.29 6.64 3.85
C THR A 58 -0.27 5.12 3.85
N LYS A 59 0.21 4.53 4.94
CA LYS A 59 0.20 3.08 5.08
C LYS A 59 -1.22 2.49 5.02
N SER A 60 -2.20 3.18 5.63
CA SER A 60 -3.60 2.74 5.60
C SER A 60 -4.15 2.71 4.18
N GLU A 61 -3.96 3.79 3.42
CA GLU A 61 -4.41 3.86 2.02
C GLU A 61 -3.75 2.79 1.15
N ALA A 62 -2.45 2.51 1.36
CA ALA A 62 -1.74 1.47 0.63
C ALA A 62 -2.29 0.06 0.92
N ASP A 63 -2.63 -0.22 2.19
CA ASP A 63 -3.21 -1.50 2.59
C ASP A 63 -4.66 -1.65 2.08
N GLU A 64 -5.47 -0.60 2.15
CA GLU A 64 -6.81 -0.56 1.54
C GLU A 64 -6.76 -0.79 0.02
N LEU A 65 -5.83 -0.13 -0.68
CA LEU A 65 -5.64 -0.31 -2.11
C LEU A 65 -5.27 -1.76 -2.46
N ARG A 66 -4.46 -2.43 -1.63
CA ARG A 66 -4.12 -3.84 -1.81
C ARG A 66 -5.35 -4.73 -1.66
N GLU A 67 -6.17 -4.52 -0.63
CA GLU A 67 -7.38 -5.31 -0.41
C GLU A 67 -8.42 -5.06 -1.50
N LEU A 68 -8.59 -3.82 -1.95
CA LEU A 68 -9.48 -3.49 -3.06
C LEU A 68 -9.03 -4.16 -4.36
N ARG A 69 -7.73 -4.13 -4.67
CA ARG A 69 -7.18 -4.85 -5.85
C ARG A 69 -7.43 -6.35 -5.76
N LYS A 70 -7.30 -6.95 -4.58
CA LYS A 70 -7.57 -8.38 -4.36
C LYS A 70 -9.04 -8.70 -4.59
N ARG A 71 -9.97 -7.91 -4.04
CA ARG A 71 -11.42 -8.09 -4.26
C ARG A 71 -11.80 -7.89 -5.71
N ASN A 72 -11.26 -6.88 -6.36
CA ASN A 72 -11.54 -6.60 -7.77
C ASN A 72 -11.14 -7.79 -8.66
N ARG A 73 -9.95 -8.36 -8.44
CA ARG A 73 -9.51 -9.57 -9.14
C ARG A 73 -10.46 -10.76 -8.92
N LEU A 74 -10.96 -10.95 -7.70
CA LEU A 74 -11.91 -12.02 -7.40
C LEU A 74 -13.24 -11.80 -8.15
N LEU A 75 -13.77 -10.57 -8.12
CA LEU A 75 -14.99 -10.21 -8.84
C LEU A 75 -14.85 -10.39 -10.36
N GLU A 76 -13.69 -10.07 -10.92
CA GLU A 76 -13.41 -10.31 -12.34
C GLU A 76 -13.48 -11.80 -12.69
N GLN A 77 -12.91 -12.66 -11.84
CA GLN A 77 -12.97 -14.11 -12.01
C GLN A 77 -14.40 -14.66 -11.89
N GLU A 78 -15.17 -14.21 -10.89
CA GLU A 78 -16.57 -14.60 -10.73
C GLU A 78 -17.41 -14.19 -11.94
N ASN A 79 -17.22 -12.95 -12.42
CA ASN A 79 -17.90 -12.48 -13.62
C ASN A 79 -17.53 -13.30 -14.86
N GLU A 80 -16.27 -13.73 -15.00
CA GLU A 80 -15.87 -14.60 -16.11
C GLU A 80 -16.59 -15.96 -16.05
N VAL A 81 -16.68 -16.57 -14.86
CA VAL A 81 -17.41 -17.83 -14.66
C VAL A 81 -18.90 -17.65 -14.99
N LEU A 82 -19.52 -16.58 -14.49
CA LEU A 82 -20.93 -16.29 -14.77
C LEU A 82 -21.18 -16.07 -16.27
N ARG A 83 -20.30 -15.35 -16.97
CA ARG A 83 -20.39 -15.16 -18.43
C ARG A 83 -20.27 -16.48 -19.18
N LYS A 84 -19.35 -17.37 -18.78
CA LYS A 84 -19.20 -18.71 -19.37
C LYS A 84 -20.45 -19.57 -19.14
N ALA A 85 -21.01 -19.55 -17.93
CA ALA A 85 -22.23 -20.27 -17.59
C ALA A 85 -23.43 -19.76 -18.41
N ALA A 86 -23.58 -18.44 -18.53
CA ALA A 86 -24.63 -17.82 -19.35
C ALA A 86 -24.50 -18.19 -20.84
N ALA A 87 -23.27 -18.19 -21.38
CA ALA A 87 -23.02 -18.61 -22.75
C ALA A 87 -23.33 -20.11 -22.98
N TYR A 88 -23.01 -20.96 -22.01
CA TYR A 88 -23.35 -22.38 -22.08
C TYR A 88 -24.87 -22.60 -22.07
N LEU A 89 -25.59 -21.91 -21.17
CA LEU A 89 -27.04 -22.00 -21.08
C LEU A 89 -27.73 -21.50 -22.35
N SER A 90 -27.28 -20.39 -22.93
CA SER A 90 -27.85 -19.87 -24.18
C SER A 90 -27.61 -20.82 -25.36
N GLN A 91 -26.43 -21.44 -25.46
CA GLN A 91 -26.15 -22.47 -26.46
C GLN A 91 -26.99 -23.73 -26.26
N ALA A 92 -27.22 -24.16 -25.02
CA ALA A 92 -28.09 -25.31 -24.71
C ALA A 92 -29.53 -25.05 -25.19
N ASN A 93 -30.06 -23.86 -24.94
CA ASN A 93 -31.40 -23.47 -25.43
C ASN A 93 -31.48 -23.41 -26.96
N LEU A 94 -30.43 -22.95 -27.64
CA LEU A 94 -30.37 -22.95 -29.12
C LEU A 94 -30.33 -24.37 -29.70
N LYS A 95 -29.63 -25.31 -29.06
CA LYS A 95 -29.58 -26.73 -29.50
C LYS A 95 -30.89 -27.47 -29.30
N LEU A 96 -31.68 -27.11 -28.30
CA LEU A 96 -33.00 -27.71 -28.05
C LEU A 96 -34.12 -27.10 -28.93
N GLY A 97 -33.92 -25.89 -29.46
CA GLY A 97 -34.87 -25.23 -30.37
C GLY A 97 -34.66 -25.53 -31.86
N GLY A 98 -33.58 -26.21 -32.23
CA GLY A 98 -33.29 -26.63 -33.60
C GLY A 98 -33.92 -27.98 -33.93
N SER A 99 -35.23 -27.99 -34.23
CA SER A 99 -35.87 -29.17 -34.84
C SER A 99 -35.21 -29.49 -36.19
N PRO A 100 -34.79 -30.74 -36.45
CA PRO A 100 -34.42 -31.17 -37.79
C PRO A 100 -35.68 -31.21 -38.68
N LYS A 101 -35.62 -30.53 -39.82
CA LYS A 101 -36.47 -30.78 -40.98
C LYS A 101 -35.65 -31.45 -42.05
#